data_AF-A0AAE4QK47-F1
#
_entry.id   AF-A0AAE4QK47-F1
#
_cell.length_a   1.000
_cell.length_b   1.000
_cell.length_c   1.000
_cell.angle_alpha   90.00
_cell.angle_beta   90.00
_cell.angle_gamma   90.00
#
_symmetry.space_group_name_H-M   'P 1'
#
loop_
_entity.id
_entity.type
_entity.pdbx_description
1 polymer ?
#
loop_
_entity_poly.entity_id
_entity_poly.type
_entity_poly.pdbx_seq_one_letter_code
_entity_poly.pdbx_strand_id
1 'polypeptide(L)'
;MTYKTYEINVDLINDISTNVIRFSQNDRNSAKLLLSITNKGAELDLSQAKSIRMSFKKSDGTRVFQNDCQPINAMKGKYQILLKTQTLSSIGNVIAQIHIEEEDRILDTQKFFFVVNDSLASDEAVESTNEFTIIQKAIEAGQKLDGKDIDGIIAAGAKADAALPKAGGTMTGTVIMEAGDFGFKNPASDLLFRNNQSGIFVLYDRAQDQVIWTYDSRTKEFKVGATSNLLKNSGGNITGSINMDASTTQGYRFGTSTTLVSGLNVRPSGAEWETFLYDNKNLTSVWYYKPSTGFIVGGLTNLLKKTGDTMTGTLKWGSNAVIVQEQHKRTANAKGIFYVDEGLTTTVAGIGRYVDETGQDYIYLGHGSSPWNSTGGLKVSQTEFKYKGKDIAFKDKDGRATLTLTADAELISANGVIADRRGNTVTLRAPIRRKIGSTSALMFTLPDGMRPTMELTHNVTSISGSVGVVTISSNGNFQLGSATSSDLIPGKDFNITITYVVD
;
A
#
# COMPACT_ATOMS: atom_id res chain seq x y z
N MET A 1 -62.60 42.84 68.72
CA MET A 1 -62.14 44.25 68.71
C MET A 1 -63.27 45.10 68.16
N THR A 2 -63.64 46.15 68.88
CA THR A 2 -64.87 46.92 68.60
C THR A 2 -64.49 48.31 68.06
N TYR A 3 -65.05 48.68 66.91
CA TYR A 3 -64.90 50.01 66.31
C TYR A 3 -66.15 50.85 66.59
N LYS A 4 -65.98 52.12 66.96
CA LYS A 4 -67.04 53.15 66.89
C LYS A 4 -67.26 53.46 65.42
N THR A 5 -68.27 52.84 64.83
CA THR A 5 -68.53 52.90 63.38
C THR A 5 -69.75 53.76 63.12
N TYR A 6 -69.62 54.75 62.24
CA TYR A 6 -70.74 55.57 61.78
C TYR A 6 -70.87 55.50 60.26
N GLU A 7 -72.09 55.33 59.77
CA GLU A 7 -72.42 55.38 58.35
C GLU A 7 -72.77 56.81 57.94
N ILE A 8 -72.26 57.23 56.79
CA ILE A 8 -72.53 58.55 56.23
C ILE A 8 -72.73 58.48 54.72
N ASN A 9 -73.76 59.19 54.27
CA ASN A 9 -74.05 59.39 52.85
C ASN A 9 -73.53 60.76 52.42
N VAL A 10 -72.78 60.80 51.33
CA VAL A 10 -72.14 62.02 50.81
C VAL A 10 -72.36 62.07 49.31
N ASP A 11 -72.86 63.19 48.79
CA ASP A 11 -73.15 63.34 47.37
C ASP A 11 -72.15 64.30 46.68
N LEU A 12 -71.95 64.14 45.38
CA LEU A 12 -71.17 65.07 44.57
C LEU A 12 -71.83 66.46 44.46
N ILE A 13 -73.17 66.52 44.44
CA ILE A 13 -73.92 67.73 44.08
C ILE A 13 -74.88 68.15 45.20
N ASN A 14 -75.66 67.23 45.76
CA ASN A 14 -76.70 67.58 46.72
C ASN A 14 -76.14 67.72 48.15
N ASP A 15 -76.60 68.74 48.88
CA ASP A 15 -76.41 68.80 50.32
C ASP A 15 -77.42 67.87 50.99
N ILE A 16 -76.94 66.80 51.63
CA ILE A 16 -77.78 65.78 52.26
C ILE A 16 -77.68 65.97 53.78
N SER A 17 -78.83 66.14 54.44
CA SER A 17 -78.90 66.22 55.90
C SER A 17 -78.37 64.93 56.52
N THR A 18 -77.27 65.03 57.29
CA THR A 18 -76.65 63.91 58.00
C THR A 18 -76.99 63.98 59.49
N ASN A 19 -77.12 62.81 60.11
CA ASN A 19 -77.26 62.71 61.58
C ASN A 19 -75.97 63.21 62.26
N VAL A 20 -76.09 63.79 63.46
CA VAL A 20 -74.93 64.33 64.20
C VAL A 20 -73.98 63.20 64.63
N ILE A 21 -72.84 63.06 63.94
CA ILE A 21 -71.78 62.10 64.27
C ILE A 21 -70.82 62.69 65.31
N ARG A 22 -70.44 61.90 66.32
CA ARG A 22 -69.53 62.32 67.39
C ARG A 22 -68.45 61.28 67.67
N PHE A 23 -67.19 61.71 67.64
CA PHE A 23 -66.02 60.92 68.06
C PHE A 23 -65.35 61.54 69.30
N SER A 24 -64.52 60.80 70.02
CA SER A 24 -63.75 61.33 71.15
C SER A 24 -62.30 61.63 70.73
N GLN A 25 -61.70 62.71 71.26
CA GLN A 25 -60.33 63.13 70.93
C GLN A 25 -59.28 62.01 71.10
N ASN A 26 -59.48 61.09 72.07
CA ASN A 26 -58.54 60.00 72.35
C ASN A 26 -58.92 58.65 71.70
N ASP A 27 -59.85 58.63 70.74
CA ASP A 27 -60.11 57.40 69.97
C ASP A 27 -58.88 57.07 69.09
N ARG A 28 -58.12 56.02 69.46
CA ARG A 28 -56.92 55.55 68.74
C ARG A 28 -57.24 54.24 68.03
N ASN A 29 -57.16 54.23 66.69
CA ASN A 29 -57.45 53.06 65.85
C ASN A 29 -58.84 52.42 66.10
N SER A 30 -59.81 53.20 66.60
CA SER A 30 -61.15 52.70 66.96
C SER A 30 -62.30 53.50 66.33
N ALA A 31 -62.06 54.70 65.80
CA ALA A 31 -63.05 55.56 65.17
C ALA A 31 -63.12 55.34 63.66
N LYS A 32 -64.25 54.82 63.16
CA LYS A 32 -64.40 54.40 61.76
C LYS A 32 -65.62 55.07 61.11
N LEU A 33 -65.43 55.51 59.87
CA LEU A 33 -66.52 55.97 59.00
C LEU A 33 -66.74 54.97 57.87
N LEU A 34 -68.00 54.67 57.60
CA LEU A 34 -68.47 53.95 56.42
C LEU A 34 -69.15 54.96 55.51
N LEU A 35 -68.59 55.16 54.33
CA LEU A 35 -68.98 56.20 53.38
C LEU A 35 -69.81 55.56 52.26
N SER A 36 -70.93 56.18 51.92
CA SER A 36 -71.66 55.91 50.67
C SER A 36 -71.63 57.17 49.81
N ILE A 37 -70.86 57.12 48.72
CA ILE A 37 -70.67 58.25 47.80
C ILE A 37 -71.67 58.15 46.64
N THR A 38 -72.46 59.19 46.42
CA THR A 38 -73.52 59.23 45.40
C THR A 38 -73.39 60.43 44.46
N ASN A 39 -74.08 60.38 43.31
CA ASN A 39 -74.23 61.52 42.41
C ASN A 39 -75.72 61.79 42.18
N LYS A 40 -76.21 62.95 42.64
CA LYS A 40 -77.65 63.30 42.63
C LYS A 40 -78.54 62.22 43.27
N GLY A 41 -78.02 61.55 44.30
CA GLY A 41 -78.70 60.48 45.04
C GLY A 41 -78.63 59.08 44.42
N ALA A 42 -78.01 58.91 43.25
CA ALA A 42 -77.80 57.58 42.64
C ALA A 42 -76.46 56.96 43.06
N GLU A 43 -76.40 55.62 43.14
CA GLU A 43 -75.14 54.87 43.38
C GLU A 43 -74.09 55.27 42.32
N LEU A 44 -72.86 55.55 42.78
CA LEU A 44 -71.76 55.99 41.94
C LEU A 44 -70.70 54.88 41.82
N ASP A 45 -70.42 54.42 40.60
CA ASP A 45 -69.32 53.49 40.34
C ASP A 45 -67.97 54.22 40.40
N LEU A 46 -67.14 53.84 41.36
CA LEU A 46 -65.80 54.37 41.61
C LEU A 46 -64.71 53.30 41.40
N SER A 47 -64.99 52.24 40.65
CA SER A 47 -64.01 51.18 40.34
C SER A 47 -62.79 51.66 39.56
N GLN A 48 -62.92 52.76 38.83
CA GLN A 48 -61.84 53.40 38.05
C GLN A 48 -61.09 54.49 38.83
N ALA A 49 -61.41 54.72 40.10
CA ALA A 49 -60.69 55.69 40.91
C ALA A 49 -59.25 55.22 41.18
N LYS A 50 -58.26 56.01 40.76
CA LYS A 50 -56.83 55.79 41.04
C LYS A 50 -56.52 56.03 42.52
N SER A 51 -57.16 57.04 43.11
CA SER A 51 -57.07 57.28 44.54
C SER A 51 -58.34 57.91 45.11
N ILE A 52 -58.69 57.55 46.34
CA ILE A 52 -59.73 58.22 47.12
C ILE A 52 -59.12 58.68 48.43
N ARG A 53 -59.21 59.99 48.64
CA ARG A 53 -58.58 60.70 49.74
C ARG A 53 -59.62 61.49 50.50
N MET A 54 -59.49 61.49 51.82
CA MET A 54 -60.29 62.36 52.67
C MET A 54 -59.46 63.53 53.17
N SER A 55 -60.00 64.72 52.99
CA SER A 55 -59.45 65.96 53.51
C SER A 55 -60.29 66.41 54.70
N PHE A 56 -59.65 66.61 55.84
CA PHE A 56 -60.28 67.07 57.07
C PHE A 56 -59.76 68.46 57.41
N LYS A 57 -60.65 69.42 57.64
CA LYS A 57 -60.34 70.70 58.28
C LYS A 57 -60.83 70.64 59.72
N LYS A 58 -59.88 70.66 60.66
CA LYS A 58 -60.15 70.61 62.10
C LYS A 58 -60.68 71.94 62.63
N SER A 59 -61.19 71.91 63.86
CA SER A 59 -61.65 73.11 64.59
C SER A 59 -60.55 74.14 64.81
N ASP A 60 -59.30 73.69 64.99
CA ASP A 60 -58.10 74.55 65.11
C ASP A 60 -57.66 75.20 63.78
N GLY A 61 -58.36 74.91 62.67
CA GLY A 61 -58.09 75.45 61.34
C GLY A 61 -57.07 74.66 60.51
N THR A 62 -56.34 73.71 61.11
CA THR A 62 -55.36 72.88 60.40
C THR A 62 -56.03 71.80 59.55
N ARG A 63 -55.32 71.33 58.51
CA ARG A 63 -55.82 70.31 57.57
C ARG A 63 -55.07 69.00 57.71
N VAL A 64 -55.79 67.90 57.66
CA VAL A 64 -55.24 66.53 57.65
C VAL A 64 -55.73 65.81 56.40
N PHE A 65 -54.80 65.19 55.66
CA PHE A 65 -55.10 64.38 54.48
C PHE A 65 -54.90 62.91 54.82
N GLN A 66 -55.88 62.08 54.50
CA GLN A 66 -55.79 60.62 54.67
C GLN A 66 -56.06 59.91 53.35
N ASN A 67 -55.05 59.17 52.89
CA ASN A 67 -55.06 58.44 51.62
C ASN A 67 -55.39 56.95 51.81
N ASP A 68 -55.71 56.52 53.03
CA ASP A 68 -55.96 55.13 53.41
C ASP A 68 -57.44 54.76 53.45
N CYS A 69 -58.26 55.46 52.65
CA CYS A 69 -59.65 55.07 52.42
C CYS A 69 -59.70 53.73 51.68
N GLN A 70 -60.31 52.71 52.28
CA GLN A 70 -60.34 51.36 51.74
C GLN A 70 -61.69 51.08 51.05
N PRO A 71 -61.69 50.51 49.84
CA PRO A 71 -62.94 50.11 49.18
C PRO A 71 -63.61 48.98 49.96
N ILE A 72 -64.91 49.13 50.22
CA ILE A 72 -65.78 48.01 50.63
C ILE A 72 -66.47 47.47 49.39
N ASN A 73 -67.02 48.37 48.57
CA ASN A 73 -67.57 48.05 47.25
C ASN A 73 -67.45 49.29 46.36
N ALA A 74 -66.35 49.35 45.60
CA ALA A 74 -66.04 50.47 44.72
C ALA A 74 -67.12 50.68 43.64
N MET A 75 -67.73 49.62 43.12
CA MET A 75 -68.80 49.69 42.10
C MET A 75 -70.08 50.36 42.60
N LYS A 76 -70.26 50.46 43.92
CA LYS A 76 -71.41 51.12 44.58
C LYS A 76 -71.01 52.36 45.37
N GLY A 77 -69.79 52.86 45.18
CA GLY A 77 -69.29 54.05 45.88
C GLY A 77 -69.13 53.86 47.40
N LYS A 78 -68.96 52.61 47.87
CA LYS A 78 -68.86 52.29 49.31
C LYS A 78 -67.42 52.12 49.76
N TYR A 79 -67.04 52.95 50.73
CA TYR A 79 -65.68 53.00 51.26
C TYR A 79 -65.68 53.02 52.79
N GLN A 80 -64.56 52.67 53.40
CA GLN A 80 -64.34 52.86 54.82
C GLN A 80 -63.03 53.59 55.09
N ILE A 81 -63.01 54.34 56.18
CA ILE A 81 -61.79 54.93 56.69
C ILE A 81 -61.71 54.79 58.20
N LEU A 82 -60.51 54.48 58.69
CA LEU A 82 -60.19 54.53 60.12
C LEU A 82 -59.54 55.87 60.42
N LEU A 83 -60.18 56.69 61.25
CA LEU A 83 -59.69 58.03 61.58
C LEU A 83 -58.43 57.92 62.45
N LYS A 84 -57.33 58.51 61.99
CA LYS A 84 -56.08 58.61 62.75
C LYS A 84 -56.20 59.62 63.88
N THR A 85 -55.38 59.44 64.92
CA THR A 85 -55.26 60.33 66.09
C THR A 85 -55.12 61.80 65.69
N GLN A 86 -54.38 62.09 64.62
CA GLN A 86 -54.19 63.47 64.13
C GLN A 86 -55.47 64.12 63.57
N THR A 87 -56.44 63.35 63.05
CA THR A 87 -57.74 63.88 62.60
C THR A 87 -58.66 64.21 63.77
N LEU A 88 -58.51 63.49 64.88
CA LEU A 88 -59.31 63.63 66.09
C LEU A 88 -58.63 64.51 67.15
N SER A 89 -57.46 65.09 66.86
CA SER A 89 -56.62 65.75 67.88
C SER A 89 -57.19 67.06 68.43
N SER A 90 -58.22 67.64 67.79
CA SER A 90 -58.71 68.98 68.11
C SER A 90 -60.22 68.95 68.35
N ILE A 91 -60.65 69.39 69.53
CA ILE A 91 -62.03 69.37 69.99
C ILE A 91 -62.86 70.37 69.19
N GLY A 92 -64.05 69.97 68.72
CA GLY A 92 -64.96 70.80 67.93
C GLY A 92 -65.34 70.21 66.58
N ASN A 93 -65.86 71.05 65.68
CA ASN A 93 -66.33 70.62 64.36
C ASN A 93 -65.15 70.30 63.44
N VAL A 94 -65.17 69.12 62.84
CA VAL A 94 -64.27 68.72 61.75
C VAL A 94 -65.07 68.68 60.46
N ILE A 95 -64.65 69.48 59.49
CA ILE A 95 -65.24 69.51 58.14
C ILE A 95 -64.48 68.52 57.28
N ALA A 96 -65.18 67.60 56.64
CA ALA A 96 -64.62 66.60 55.76
C ALA A 96 -65.09 66.78 54.32
N GLN A 97 -64.21 66.49 53.38
CA GLN A 97 -64.50 66.44 51.95
C GLN A 97 -63.76 65.25 51.35
N ILE A 98 -64.44 64.51 50.46
CA ILE A 98 -63.84 63.37 49.77
C ILE A 98 -63.38 63.84 48.41
N HIS A 99 -62.11 63.57 48.12
CA HIS A 99 -61.43 63.85 46.87
C HIS A 99 -61.20 62.54 46.13
N ILE A 100 -61.70 62.45 44.91
CA ILE A 100 -61.68 61.26 44.07
C ILE A 100 -60.87 61.60 42.83
N GLU A 101 -59.81 60.85 42.58
CA GLU A 101 -58.95 61.02 41.43
C GLU A 101 -59.12 59.82 40.48
N GLU A 102 -59.55 60.09 39.26
CA GLU A 102 -59.62 59.14 38.15
C GLU A 102 -58.54 59.46 37.12
N GLU A 103 -58.46 58.69 36.04
CA GLU A 103 -57.42 58.86 35.01
C GLU A 103 -57.38 60.28 34.40
N ASP A 104 -58.55 60.82 34.06
CA ASP A 104 -58.67 62.07 33.29
C ASP A 104 -59.40 63.19 34.06
N ARG A 105 -59.83 62.95 35.31
CA ARG A 105 -60.62 63.92 36.07
C ARG A 105 -60.50 63.74 37.57
N ILE A 106 -60.85 64.81 38.27
CA ILE A 106 -60.94 64.89 39.72
C ILE A 106 -62.36 65.28 40.10
N LEU A 107 -62.92 64.60 41.09
CA LEU A 107 -64.25 64.88 41.65
C LEU A 107 -64.11 65.17 43.15
N ASP A 108 -64.72 66.26 43.59
CA ASP A 108 -64.87 66.57 45.01
C ASP A 108 -66.34 66.42 45.41
N THR A 109 -66.58 65.78 46.54
CA THR A 109 -67.93 65.70 47.11
C THR A 109 -68.37 67.03 47.73
N GLN A 110 -69.66 67.17 48.02
CA GLN A 110 -70.12 68.14 49.01
C GLN A 110 -69.48 67.86 50.37
N LYS A 111 -69.33 68.92 51.17
CA LYS A 111 -68.72 68.84 52.49
C LYS A 111 -69.72 68.30 53.48
N PHE A 112 -69.23 67.49 54.40
CA PHE A 112 -69.97 67.09 55.59
C PHE A 112 -69.14 67.41 56.83
N PHE A 113 -69.74 67.33 58.01
CA PHE A 113 -69.01 67.54 59.24
C PHE A 113 -69.37 66.49 60.30
N PHE A 114 -68.46 66.30 61.23
CA PHE A 114 -68.70 65.58 62.48
C PHE A 114 -68.05 66.34 63.63
N VAL A 115 -68.44 66.00 64.86
CA VAL A 115 -67.93 66.66 66.06
C VAL A 115 -66.93 65.77 66.77
N VAL A 116 -65.79 66.33 67.14
CA VAL A 116 -64.85 65.71 68.08
C VAL A 116 -65.16 66.26 69.47
N ASN A 117 -65.62 65.40 70.35
CA ASN A 117 -65.85 65.73 71.75
C ASN A 117 -64.53 65.61 72.53
N ASP A 118 -64.44 66.44 73.57
CA ASP A 118 -63.40 66.34 74.58
C ASP A 118 -63.31 64.91 75.15
N SER A 119 -62.09 64.48 75.44
CA SER A 119 -61.81 63.21 76.10
C SER A 119 -61.13 63.52 77.43
N LEU A 120 -61.70 63.03 78.54
CA LEU A 120 -61.11 63.22 79.88
C LEU A 120 -59.74 62.51 80.07
N ALA A 121 -59.18 61.93 79.01
CA ALA A 121 -57.94 61.16 79.00
C ALA A 121 -56.86 61.77 78.07
N SER A 122 -56.99 63.04 77.66
CA SER A 122 -56.02 63.74 76.79
C SER A 122 -54.92 64.47 77.58
N ASP A 123 -54.02 63.71 78.21
CA ASP A 123 -52.75 64.27 78.68
C ASP A 123 -51.75 64.41 77.51
N GLU A 124 -51.08 65.56 77.44
CA GLU A 124 -50.11 66.01 76.42
C GLU A 124 -48.80 65.19 76.36
N ALA A 125 -48.83 63.87 76.13
CA ALA A 125 -47.62 63.05 76.02
C ALA A 125 -47.63 62.12 74.77
N VAL A 126 -46.70 62.40 73.86
CA VAL A 126 -46.36 61.58 72.68
C VAL A 126 -45.24 60.61 73.09
N GLU A 127 -45.48 59.29 73.02
CA GLU A 127 -44.42 58.27 73.06
C GLU A 127 -44.45 57.42 71.79
N SER A 128 -43.34 57.47 71.04
CA SER A 128 -43.09 56.67 69.82
C SER A 128 -42.46 55.32 70.17
N THR A 129 -43.23 54.24 70.03
CA THR A 129 -42.71 52.86 70.22
C THR A 129 -42.13 52.25 68.92
N ASN A 130 -42.44 52.82 67.75
CA ASN A 130 -42.08 52.21 66.46
C ASN A 130 -40.63 52.49 66.02
N GLU A 131 -40.06 53.62 66.41
CA GLU A 131 -38.71 54.04 65.97
C GLU A 131 -37.60 53.24 66.68
N PHE A 132 -37.83 52.77 67.89
CA PHE A 132 -36.83 52.08 68.71
C PHE A 132 -36.40 50.73 68.11
N THR A 133 -37.33 49.97 67.52
CA THR A 133 -37.02 48.66 66.90
C THR A 133 -36.15 48.78 65.64
N ILE A 134 -36.30 49.87 64.89
CA ILE A 134 -35.50 50.14 63.69
C ILE A 134 -34.07 50.53 64.09
N ILE A 135 -33.94 51.34 65.14
CA ILE A 135 -32.63 51.74 65.69
C ILE A 135 -31.88 50.52 66.23
N GLN A 136 -32.54 49.60 66.93
CA GLN A 136 -31.92 48.37 67.44
C GLN A 136 -31.32 47.52 66.29
N LYS A 137 -32.05 47.33 65.20
CA LYS A 137 -31.57 46.59 64.03
C LYS A 137 -30.41 47.29 63.32
N ALA A 138 -30.43 48.62 63.26
CA ALA A 138 -29.33 49.40 62.69
C ALA A 138 -28.04 49.26 63.52
N ILE A 139 -28.17 49.20 64.86
CA ILE A 139 -27.04 48.97 65.77
C ILE A 139 -26.47 47.55 65.60
N GLU A 140 -27.32 46.52 65.52
CA GLU A 140 -26.87 45.14 65.27
C GLU A 140 -26.17 44.98 63.92
N ALA A 141 -26.64 45.66 62.87
CA ALA A 141 -25.98 45.69 61.58
C ALA A 141 -24.63 46.40 61.66
N GLY A 142 -24.55 47.55 62.34
CA GLY A 142 -23.30 48.27 62.59
C GLY A 142 -22.27 47.42 63.33
N GLN A 143 -22.67 46.69 64.38
CA GLN A 143 -21.78 45.77 65.12
C GLN A 143 -21.25 44.60 64.27
N LYS A 144 -22.07 44.05 63.37
CA LYS A 144 -21.63 42.98 62.45
C LYS A 144 -20.61 43.47 61.42
N LEU A 145 -20.63 44.77 61.11
CA LEU A 145 -19.73 45.42 60.18
C LEU A 145 -18.53 46.08 60.87
N ASP A 146 -18.53 46.14 62.22
CA ASP A 146 -17.43 46.71 62.99
C ASP A 146 -16.14 45.89 62.82
N GLY A 147 -15.04 46.59 62.58
CA GLY A 147 -13.76 45.99 62.23
C GLY A 147 -13.72 45.23 60.90
N LYS A 148 -14.75 45.33 60.04
CA LYS A 148 -14.75 44.74 58.70
C LYS A 148 -14.32 45.78 57.66
N ASP A 149 -13.37 45.40 56.83
CA ASP A 149 -12.97 46.18 55.65
C ASP A 149 -13.99 45.97 54.54
N ILE A 150 -15.03 46.81 54.52
CA ILE A 150 -16.12 46.74 53.54
C ILE A 150 -15.60 47.04 52.13
N ASP A 151 -14.68 47.99 52.00
CA ASP A 151 -14.08 48.35 50.72
C ASP A 151 -13.22 47.20 50.17
N GLY A 152 -12.46 46.53 51.04
CA GLY A 152 -11.71 45.32 50.70
C GLY A 152 -12.61 44.16 50.25
N ILE A 153 -13.78 43.98 50.88
CA ILE A 153 -14.77 42.96 50.50
C ILE A 153 -15.36 43.26 49.11
N ILE A 154 -15.72 44.52 48.84
CA ILE A 154 -16.23 44.95 47.53
C ILE A 154 -15.16 44.72 46.45
N ALA A 155 -13.91 45.10 46.73
CA ALA A 155 -12.79 44.89 45.81
C ALA A 155 -12.49 43.40 45.56
N ALA A 156 -12.67 42.54 46.57
CA ALA A 156 -12.53 41.10 46.41
C ALA A 156 -13.63 40.49 45.53
N GLY A 157 -14.88 40.96 45.66
CA GLY A 157 -16.00 40.52 44.81
C GLY A 157 -15.76 40.80 43.33
N ALA A 158 -15.35 42.02 42.98
CA ALA A 158 -15.05 42.39 41.60
C ALA A 158 -13.89 41.57 40.98
N LYS A 159 -12.87 41.22 41.79
CA LYS A 159 -11.78 40.33 41.35
C LYS A 159 -12.24 38.89 41.16
N ALA A 160 -13.19 38.42 41.98
CA ALA A 160 -13.75 37.07 41.88
C ALA A 160 -14.63 36.90 40.64
N ASP A 161 -15.42 37.91 40.27
CA ASP A 161 -16.25 37.89 39.04
C ASP A 161 -15.41 37.81 37.76
N ALA A 162 -14.18 38.33 37.79
CA ALA A 162 -13.22 38.26 36.69
C ALA A 162 -12.34 36.99 36.71
N ALA A 163 -12.41 36.17 37.76
CA ALA A 163 -11.61 34.94 37.87
C ALA A 163 -12.17 33.82 36.99
N LEU A 164 -11.29 32.97 36.45
CA LEU A 164 -11.71 31.80 35.68
C LEU A 164 -12.51 30.83 36.59
N PRO A 165 -13.76 30.47 36.25
CA PRO A 165 -14.57 29.57 37.07
C PRO A 165 -13.99 28.15 37.09
N LYS A 166 -14.30 27.40 38.15
CA LYS A 166 -13.80 26.01 38.36
C LYS A 166 -14.25 25.02 37.27
N ALA A 167 -15.28 25.34 36.49
CA ALA A 167 -15.74 24.56 35.36
C ALA A 167 -16.34 25.46 34.27
N GLY A 168 -16.09 25.13 33.00
CA GLY A 168 -16.74 25.76 31.84
C GLY A 168 -16.24 27.17 31.47
N GLY A 169 -15.19 27.67 32.11
CA GLY A 169 -14.57 28.95 31.75
C GLY A 169 -13.69 28.85 30.50
N THR A 170 -13.58 29.95 29.75
CA THR A 170 -12.71 30.05 28.56
C THR A 170 -11.54 30.97 28.87
N MET A 171 -10.31 30.47 28.63
CA MET A 171 -9.12 31.33 28.57
C MET A 171 -8.94 31.81 27.13
N THR A 172 -8.72 33.11 26.93
CA THR A 172 -8.32 33.69 25.63
C THR A 172 -6.84 34.09 25.69
N GLY A 173 -6.11 33.96 24.58
CA GLY A 173 -4.67 34.22 24.49
C GLY A 173 -3.79 32.98 24.65
N THR A 174 -2.47 33.19 24.59
CA THR A 174 -1.46 32.11 24.73
C THR A 174 -1.31 31.71 26.19
N VAL A 175 -1.45 30.42 26.49
CA VAL A 175 -1.10 29.87 27.81
C VAL A 175 0.35 29.39 27.76
N ILE A 176 1.20 29.99 28.60
CA ILE A 176 2.60 29.58 28.78
C ILE A 176 2.70 28.86 30.12
N MET A 177 3.15 27.60 30.10
CA MET A 177 3.40 26.81 31.31
C MET A 177 4.91 26.65 31.50
N GLU A 178 5.48 27.35 32.47
CA GLU A 178 6.89 27.20 32.84
C GLU A 178 7.04 25.99 33.77
N ALA A 179 7.74 24.95 33.31
CA ALA A 179 8.04 23.71 34.06
C ALA A 179 6.82 22.91 34.57
N GLY A 180 5.67 23.00 33.90
CA GLY A 180 4.43 22.29 34.25
C GLY A 180 4.02 21.19 33.26
N ASP A 181 3.22 20.23 33.75
CA ASP A 181 2.55 19.20 32.93
C ASP A 181 1.08 19.61 32.68
N PHE A 182 0.57 19.35 31.47
CA PHE A 182 -0.87 19.43 31.19
C PHE A 182 -1.47 18.02 31.12
N GLY A 183 -2.40 17.72 32.03
CA GLY A 183 -2.91 16.36 32.25
C GLY A 183 -4.35 16.14 31.84
N PHE A 184 -4.62 14.96 31.29
CA PHE A 184 -5.95 14.44 30.98
C PHE A 184 -6.15 13.14 31.75
N LYS A 185 -7.07 13.15 32.73
CA LYS A 185 -7.29 12.02 33.61
C LYS A 185 -8.75 11.61 33.69
N ASN A 186 -8.99 10.32 33.64
CA ASN A 186 -10.24 9.67 34.03
C ASN A 186 -9.93 8.34 34.74
N PRO A 187 -10.92 7.57 35.20
CA PRO A 187 -10.66 6.29 35.87
C PRO A 187 -9.88 5.25 35.03
N ALA A 188 -9.86 5.38 33.71
CA ALA A 188 -9.24 4.44 32.76
C ALA A 188 -7.92 4.96 32.14
N SER A 189 -7.54 6.23 32.35
CA SER A 189 -6.42 6.86 31.65
C SER A 189 -5.85 8.05 32.44
N ASP A 190 -4.53 8.21 32.45
CA ASP A 190 -3.81 9.34 33.05
C ASP A 190 -2.69 9.79 32.09
N LEU A 191 -3.02 10.68 31.15
CA LEU A 191 -2.12 11.15 30.09
C LEU A 191 -1.59 12.54 30.41
N LEU A 192 -0.34 12.81 30.01
CA LEU A 192 0.32 14.10 30.19
C LEU A 192 0.96 14.58 28.90
N PHE A 193 0.81 15.87 28.63
CA PHE A 193 1.77 16.63 27.85
C PHE A 193 2.78 17.28 28.78
N ARG A 194 4.06 16.96 28.56
CA ARG A 194 5.18 17.45 29.36
C ARG A 194 6.23 18.08 28.46
N ASN A 195 6.79 19.21 28.88
CA ASN A 195 8.08 19.67 28.39
C ASN A 195 9.10 19.47 29.51
N ASN A 196 10.01 18.51 29.35
CA ASN A 196 10.96 18.19 30.41
C ASN A 196 12.08 19.25 30.50
N GLN A 197 12.90 19.19 31.55
CA GLN A 197 14.02 20.12 31.74
C GLN A 197 15.06 20.09 30.59
N SER A 198 15.03 19.06 29.74
CA SER A 198 15.88 18.93 28.56
C SER A 198 15.27 19.54 27.30
N GLY A 199 14.07 20.14 27.35
CA GLY A 199 13.42 20.77 26.20
C GLY A 199 12.76 19.77 25.23
N ILE A 200 12.52 18.54 25.68
CA ILE A 200 11.84 17.49 24.91
C ILE A 200 10.35 17.55 25.26
N PHE A 201 9.52 17.68 24.22
CA PHE A 201 8.07 17.57 24.36
C PHE A 201 7.66 16.10 24.34
N VAL A 202 6.85 15.68 25.30
CA VAL A 202 6.53 14.29 25.56
C VAL A 202 5.02 14.12 25.74
N LEU A 203 4.44 13.11 25.08
CA LEU A 203 3.18 12.51 25.52
C LEU A 203 3.50 11.27 26.35
N TYR A 204 3.08 11.29 27.61
CA TYR A 204 3.40 10.25 28.59
C TYR A 204 2.11 9.69 29.22
N ASP A 205 2.01 8.36 29.26
CA ASP A 205 0.99 7.64 29.98
C ASP A 205 1.50 7.34 31.39
N ARG A 206 0.97 8.08 32.37
CA ARG A 206 1.33 7.92 33.78
C ARG A 206 0.70 6.67 34.39
N ALA A 207 -0.43 6.19 33.86
CA ALA A 207 -1.07 4.98 34.37
C ALA A 207 -0.24 3.73 34.05
N GLN A 208 0.47 3.74 32.92
CA GLN A 208 1.32 2.63 32.45
C GLN A 208 2.83 2.91 32.59
N ASP A 209 3.22 4.07 33.14
CA ASP A 209 4.63 4.53 33.20
C ASP A 209 5.35 4.45 31.84
N GLN A 210 4.68 4.92 30.77
CA GLN A 210 5.13 4.74 29.39
C GLN A 210 5.20 6.05 28.61
N VAL A 211 6.34 6.30 27.96
CA VAL A 211 6.46 7.35 26.95
C VAL A 211 5.80 6.89 25.66
N ILE A 212 4.73 7.57 25.24
CA ILE A 212 4.03 7.27 23.99
C ILE A 212 4.84 7.80 22.82
N TRP A 213 5.16 9.10 22.84
CA TRP A 213 6.04 9.72 21.85
C TRP A 213 6.77 10.93 22.43
N THR A 214 7.87 11.29 21.78
CA THR A 214 8.68 12.46 22.09
C THR A 214 8.96 13.28 20.84
N TYR A 215 9.03 14.59 20.98
CA TYR A 215 9.59 15.50 19.99
C TYR A 215 10.72 16.31 20.62
N ASP A 216 11.94 16.15 20.11
CA ASP A 216 13.07 16.99 20.49
C ASP A 216 13.17 18.18 19.53
N SER A 217 12.89 19.37 20.06
CA SER A 217 12.88 20.60 19.28
C SER A 217 14.27 21.03 18.78
N ARG A 218 15.36 20.48 19.34
CA ARG A 218 16.75 20.82 18.97
C ARG A 218 17.23 19.97 17.80
N THR A 219 16.96 18.66 17.84
CA THR A 219 17.33 17.72 16.77
C THR A 219 16.26 17.56 15.70
N LYS A 220 15.06 18.12 15.93
CA LYS A 220 13.85 17.96 15.09
C LYS A 220 13.40 16.51 14.98
N GLU A 221 13.74 15.69 15.96
CA GLU A 221 13.47 14.26 15.95
C GLU A 221 12.13 13.94 16.62
N PHE A 222 11.28 13.20 15.93
CA PHE A 222 10.05 12.62 16.46
C PHE A 222 10.23 11.12 16.68
N LYS A 223 10.03 10.65 17.92
CA LYS A 223 10.14 9.23 18.29
C LYS A 223 8.82 8.76 18.86
N VAL A 224 8.36 7.58 18.45
CA VAL A 224 7.20 6.91 19.06
C VAL A 224 7.71 5.69 19.83
N GLY A 225 7.63 5.77 21.16
CA GLY A 225 8.09 4.74 22.09
C GLY A 225 7.03 3.67 22.40
N ALA A 226 5.76 4.00 22.19
CA ALA A 226 4.67 3.03 22.27
C ALA A 226 4.47 2.26 20.95
N THR A 227 3.71 1.16 21.02
CA THR A 227 3.28 0.40 19.84
C THR A 227 2.56 1.32 18.85
N SER A 228 3.02 1.34 17.60
CA SER A 228 2.47 2.24 16.57
C SER A 228 2.28 1.54 15.22
N ASN A 229 1.43 2.15 14.38
CA ASN A 229 1.15 1.68 13.02
C ASN A 229 1.67 2.68 11.96
N LEU A 230 2.79 3.36 12.24
CA LEU A 230 3.31 4.44 11.38
C LEU A 230 3.69 4.01 9.95
N LEU A 231 3.99 2.73 9.75
CA LEU A 231 4.29 2.14 8.43
C LEU A 231 3.09 1.40 7.81
N LYS A 232 1.89 1.51 8.41
CA LYS A 232 0.67 0.80 7.98
C LYS A 232 -0.46 1.77 7.65
N ASN A 233 -0.25 2.66 6.70
CA ASN A 233 -1.39 3.27 6.02
C ASN A 233 -1.80 2.29 4.94
N SER A 234 -2.92 1.56 5.12
CA SER A 234 -3.43 0.65 4.09
C SER A 234 -3.48 1.36 2.73
N GLY A 235 -2.71 0.86 1.76
CA GLY A 235 -2.67 1.40 0.39
C GLY A 235 -1.76 2.61 0.15
N GLY A 236 -0.93 3.02 1.12
CA GLY A 236 0.05 4.10 0.92
C GLY A 236 1.33 3.66 0.20
N ASN A 237 1.88 4.52 -0.65
CA ASN A 237 3.20 4.33 -1.28
C ASN A 237 4.29 5.03 -0.44
N ILE A 238 5.40 4.35 -0.18
CA ILE A 238 6.63 5.00 0.31
C ILE A 238 7.40 5.52 -0.91
N THR A 239 7.64 6.83 -1.00
CA THR A 239 8.48 7.44 -2.04
C THR A 239 9.93 7.56 -1.56
N GLY A 240 10.90 7.29 -2.44
CA GLY A 240 12.33 7.25 -2.10
C GLY A 240 12.82 5.86 -1.65
N SER A 241 14.08 5.78 -1.20
CA SER A 241 14.70 4.53 -0.74
C SER A 241 14.49 4.31 0.76
N ILE A 242 14.22 3.07 1.16
CA ILE A 242 14.29 2.64 2.55
C ILE A 242 15.66 1.99 2.78
N ASN A 243 16.52 2.66 3.52
CA ASN A 243 17.83 2.14 3.88
C ASN A 243 17.72 1.33 5.18
N MET A 244 18.19 0.09 5.16
CA MET A 244 18.41 -0.71 6.36
C MET A 244 19.90 -0.64 6.70
N ASP A 245 20.25 0.04 7.79
CA ASP A 245 21.62 0.05 8.31
C ASP A 245 21.84 -1.24 9.11
N ALA A 246 22.53 -2.20 8.50
CA ALA A 246 22.76 -3.51 9.08
C ALA A 246 24.18 -3.59 9.65
N SER A 247 24.31 -3.94 10.93
CA SER A 247 25.59 -4.31 11.55
C SER A 247 25.80 -5.84 11.59
N THR A 248 24.72 -6.60 11.35
CA THR A 248 24.65 -8.06 11.40
C THR A 248 23.72 -8.57 10.30
N THR A 249 23.34 -9.86 10.31
CA THR A 249 22.34 -10.36 9.37
C THR A 249 20.97 -9.74 9.66
N GLN A 250 20.45 -8.94 8.74
CA GLN A 250 19.19 -8.23 8.89
C GLN A 250 18.44 -8.18 7.57
N GLY A 251 17.13 -7.95 7.60
CA GLY A 251 16.35 -7.94 6.37
C GLY A 251 14.85 -7.86 6.57
N TYR A 252 14.15 -7.85 5.43
CA TYR A 252 12.71 -7.94 5.36
C TYR A 252 12.27 -9.40 5.50
N ARG A 253 11.35 -9.67 6.42
CA ARG A 253 10.81 -11.01 6.66
C ARG A 253 9.37 -11.10 6.16
N PHE A 254 9.08 -12.17 5.44
CA PHE A 254 7.74 -12.56 4.99
C PHE A 254 7.28 -13.75 5.82
N GLY A 255 6.12 -13.65 6.44
CA GLY A 255 5.59 -14.67 7.32
C GLY A 255 4.10 -14.52 7.56
N THR A 256 3.52 -15.51 8.22
CA THR A 256 2.20 -15.42 8.82
C THR A 256 2.31 -14.87 10.24
N SER A 257 1.19 -14.74 10.96
CA SER A 257 1.20 -14.36 12.37
C SER A 257 1.97 -15.34 13.27
N THR A 258 2.21 -16.57 12.81
CA THR A 258 2.82 -17.64 13.62
C THR A 258 4.07 -18.26 13.01
N THR A 259 4.35 -18.04 11.72
CA THR A 259 5.46 -18.71 11.02
C THR A 259 6.20 -17.79 10.07
N LEU A 260 7.53 -17.84 10.09
CA LEU A 260 8.37 -17.21 9.06
C LEU A 260 8.40 -18.10 7.82
N VAL A 261 8.23 -17.50 6.65
CA VAL A 261 8.24 -18.20 5.36
C VAL A 261 9.55 -17.91 4.63
N SER A 262 9.86 -16.64 4.40
CA SER A 262 11.05 -16.23 3.65
C SER A 262 11.53 -14.84 4.08
N GLY A 263 12.66 -14.39 3.54
CA GLY A 263 13.07 -13.00 3.72
C GLY A 263 14.15 -12.56 2.75
N LEU A 264 14.11 -11.28 2.39
CA LEU A 264 15.21 -10.61 1.69
C LEU A 264 16.15 -10.02 2.72
N ASN A 265 17.33 -10.61 2.85
CA ASN A 265 18.29 -10.29 3.90
C ASN A 265 19.61 -9.80 3.32
N VAL A 266 20.36 -9.11 4.16
CA VAL A 266 21.77 -8.77 3.97
C VAL A 266 22.57 -9.37 5.11
N ARG A 267 23.80 -9.83 4.84
CA ARG A 267 24.74 -10.29 5.87
C ARG A 267 26.18 -9.91 5.53
N PRO A 268 27.04 -9.72 6.55
CA PRO A 268 28.46 -9.60 6.32
C PRO A 268 29.03 -10.92 5.77
N SER A 269 29.86 -10.85 4.74
CA SER A 269 30.51 -11.97 4.06
C SER A 269 31.97 -11.62 3.77
N GLY A 270 32.82 -11.72 4.80
CA GLY A 270 34.19 -11.23 4.74
C GLY A 270 34.23 -9.70 4.71
N ALA A 271 34.97 -9.12 3.75
CA ALA A 271 35.06 -7.66 3.55
C ALA A 271 33.88 -7.04 2.78
N GLU A 272 32.92 -7.86 2.33
CA GLU A 272 31.79 -7.43 1.52
C GLU A 272 30.45 -7.79 2.18
N TRP A 273 29.38 -7.17 1.71
CA TRP A 273 28.02 -7.52 2.06
C TRP A 273 27.40 -8.43 1.00
N GLU A 274 26.64 -9.41 1.47
CA GLU A 274 25.88 -10.32 0.62
C GLU A 274 24.39 -10.05 0.80
N THR A 275 23.67 -9.86 -0.30
CA THR A 275 22.20 -9.76 -0.33
C THR A 275 21.62 -11.09 -0.78
N PHE A 276 20.65 -11.64 -0.06
CA PHE A 276 20.14 -12.98 -0.35
C PHE A 276 18.66 -13.14 -0.03
N LEU A 277 17.98 -13.97 -0.80
CA LEU A 277 16.66 -14.49 -0.46
C LEU A 277 16.84 -15.77 0.36
N TYR A 278 16.35 -15.75 1.59
CA TYR A 278 16.45 -16.86 2.53
C TYR A 278 15.08 -17.54 2.69
N ASP A 279 15.06 -18.85 2.47
CA ASP A 279 13.93 -19.71 2.85
C ASP A 279 14.06 -20.01 4.35
N ASN A 280 13.17 -19.41 5.15
CA ASN A 280 13.21 -19.57 6.60
C ASN A 280 12.62 -20.91 7.03
N LYS A 281 11.82 -21.57 6.17
CA LYS A 281 11.24 -22.87 6.46
C LYS A 281 12.27 -23.98 6.26
N ASN A 282 13.04 -23.90 5.17
CA ASN A 282 14.05 -24.90 4.81
C ASN A 282 15.47 -24.51 5.23
N LEU A 283 15.63 -23.36 5.89
CA LEU A 283 16.90 -22.84 6.42
C LEU A 283 18.01 -22.73 5.36
N THR A 284 17.67 -22.34 4.13
CA THR A 284 18.60 -22.30 3.01
C THR A 284 18.47 -21.00 2.20
N SER A 285 19.57 -20.58 1.58
CA SER A 285 19.55 -19.46 0.64
C SER A 285 19.04 -19.93 -0.72
N VAL A 286 17.98 -19.31 -1.21
CA VAL A 286 17.43 -19.57 -2.55
C VAL A 286 18.37 -19.00 -3.60
N TRP A 287 18.73 -17.73 -3.43
CA TRP A 287 19.75 -17.05 -4.22
C TRP A 287 20.47 -16.04 -3.34
N TYR A 288 21.68 -15.68 -3.75
CA TYR A 288 22.45 -14.60 -3.13
C TYR A 288 23.24 -13.84 -4.19
N TYR A 289 23.51 -12.57 -3.89
CA TYR A 289 24.36 -11.68 -4.64
C TYR A 289 25.46 -11.15 -3.72
N LYS A 290 26.69 -11.23 -4.21
CA LYS A 290 27.86 -10.62 -3.59
C LYS A 290 28.73 -10.02 -4.70
N PRO A 291 29.31 -8.81 -4.55
CA PRO A 291 30.05 -8.15 -5.63
C PRO A 291 31.13 -9.02 -6.27
N SER A 292 31.90 -9.75 -5.47
CA SER A 292 32.96 -10.65 -5.95
C SER A 292 32.47 -11.89 -6.69
N THR A 293 31.27 -12.40 -6.40
CA THR A 293 30.76 -13.67 -6.98
C THR A 293 29.56 -13.50 -7.91
N GLY A 294 29.03 -12.28 -8.01
CA GLY A 294 27.80 -11.99 -8.75
C GLY A 294 26.56 -12.64 -8.13
N PHE A 295 25.56 -12.91 -8.98
CA PHE A 295 24.29 -13.53 -8.60
C PHE A 295 24.36 -15.06 -8.73
N ILE A 296 24.12 -15.77 -7.63
CA ILE A 296 24.18 -17.23 -7.53
C ILE A 296 22.84 -17.75 -7.02
N VAL A 297 22.29 -18.75 -7.72
CA VAL A 297 21.12 -19.51 -7.28
C VAL A 297 21.61 -20.78 -6.58
N GLY A 298 21.45 -20.82 -5.25
CA GLY A 298 21.91 -21.92 -4.38
C GLY A 298 20.82 -22.96 -4.09
N GLY A 299 19.55 -22.58 -4.22
CA GLY A 299 18.42 -23.49 -4.06
C GLY A 299 18.17 -24.41 -5.27
N LEU A 300 17.18 -25.29 -5.15
CA LEU A 300 16.68 -26.08 -6.28
C LEU A 300 16.22 -25.16 -7.40
N THR A 301 16.75 -25.36 -8.60
CA THR A 301 16.49 -24.51 -9.76
C THR A 301 16.44 -25.32 -11.04
N ASN A 302 15.68 -24.83 -12.03
CA ASN A 302 15.61 -25.35 -13.39
C ASN A 302 16.63 -24.66 -14.33
N LEU A 303 17.65 -24.01 -13.77
CA LEU A 303 18.68 -23.29 -14.50
C LEU A 303 19.95 -24.15 -14.62
N LEU A 304 20.49 -24.24 -15.84
CA LEU A 304 21.82 -24.80 -16.09
C LEU A 304 22.88 -23.70 -15.85
N LYS A 305 23.81 -23.91 -14.91
CA LYS A 305 24.87 -22.95 -14.54
C LYS A 305 25.94 -22.87 -15.63
N LYS A 306 26.68 -21.75 -15.59
CA LYS A 306 27.54 -21.26 -16.69
C LYS A 306 28.83 -22.08 -16.93
N THR A 307 29.23 -22.99 -16.02
CA THR A 307 30.43 -23.83 -16.20
C THR A 307 30.34 -25.12 -15.38
N GLY A 308 30.54 -26.28 -16.02
CA GLY A 308 30.77 -27.57 -15.34
C GLY A 308 29.51 -28.28 -14.81
N ASP A 309 28.32 -27.81 -15.18
CA ASP A 309 27.09 -28.44 -14.72
C ASP A 309 26.82 -29.78 -15.42
N THR A 310 26.16 -30.68 -14.68
CA THR A 310 25.71 -31.99 -15.17
C THR A 310 24.21 -31.96 -15.35
N MET A 311 23.73 -32.26 -16.56
CA MET A 311 22.32 -32.58 -16.80
C MET A 311 22.09 -34.07 -16.54
N THR A 312 21.17 -34.42 -15.65
CA THR A 312 20.72 -35.79 -15.42
C THR A 312 19.36 -36.03 -16.08
N GLY A 313 19.19 -37.14 -16.80
CA GLY A 313 17.94 -37.52 -17.48
C GLY A 313 17.95 -37.26 -18.99
N THR A 314 16.80 -37.47 -19.64
CA THR A 314 16.66 -37.31 -21.10
C THR A 314 16.60 -35.84 -21.50
N LEU A 315 17.56 -35.39 -22.32
CA LEU A 315 17.48 -34.09 -23.00
C LEU A 315 16.73 -34.24 -24.34
N LYS A 316 15.56 -33.61 -24.46
CA LYS A 316 14.78 -33.59 -25.71
C LYS A 316 14.95 -32.26 -26.45
N TRP A 317 15.26 -32.34 -27.73
CA TRP A 317 15.47 -31.20 -28.63
C TRP A 317 14.20 -31.00 -29.48
N GLY A 318 13.68 -29.78 -29.53
CA GLY A 318 12.56 -29.44 -30.41
C GLY A 318 12.96 -29.36 -31.88
N SER A 319 12.00 -29.18 -32.78
CA SER A 319 12.20 -29.26 -34.25
C SER A 319 13.26 -28.31 -34.81
N ASN A 320 13.57 -27.20 -34.12
CA ASN A 320 14.53 -26.18 -34.56
C ASN A 320 15.71 -26.01 -33.60
N ALA A 321 15.93 -26.95 -32.69
CA ALA A 321 16.98 -26.78 -31.70
C ALA A 321 18.37 -27.00 -32.32
N VAL A 322 19.29 -26.06 -32.09
CA VAL A 322 20.64 -26.06 -32.66
C VAL A 322 21.67 -26.13 -31.53
N ILE A 323 22.61 -27.07 -31.60
CA ILE A 323 23.82 -27.08 -30.77
C ILE A 323 24.89 -26.29 -31.50
N VAL A 324 25.35 -25.18 -30.92
CA VAL A 324 26.51 -24.44 -31.43
C VAL A 324 27.72 -24.77 -30.56
N GLN A 325 28.71 -25.43 -31.14
CA GLN A 325 30.02 -25.62 -30.52
C GLN A 325 31.03 -24.74 -31.25
N GLU A 326 31.38 -23.60 -30.65
CA GLU A 326 32.34 -22.67 -31.24
C GLU A 326 33.75 -23.29 -31.32
N GLN A 327 34.38 -23.14 -32.48
CA GLN A 327 35.77 -23.55 -32.67
C GLN A 327 36.68 -22.33 -32.66
N HIS A 328 37.66 -22.33 -31.76
CA HIS A 328 38.50 -21.17 -31.52
C HIS A 328 39.74 -21.05 -32.44
N LYS A 329 40.11 -22.05 -33.27
CA LYS A 329 41.34 -21.98 -34.11
C LYS A 329 41.22 -22.77 -35.43
N ARG A 330 41.85 -22.29 -36.50
CA ARG A 330 42.07 -22.99 -37.80
C ARG A 330 43.41 -23.75 -37.87
N THR A 331 44.00 -24.07 -36.71
CA THR A 331 45.17 -24.97 -36.58
C THR A 331 44.69 -26.37 -36.20
N ALA A 332 45.54 -27.39 -36.32
CA ALA A 332 45.20 -28.77 -35.96
C ALA A 332 44.46 -28.86 -34.61
N ASN A 333 43.18 -29.27 -34.65
CA ASN A 333 42.34 -29.34 -33.46
C ASN A 333 41.17 -30.29 -33.65
N ALA A 334 40.68 -30.83 -32.54
CA ALA A 334 39.48 -31.65 -32.50
C ALA A 334 38.50 -31.11 -31.45
N LYS A 335 37.23 -31.02 -31.80
CA LYS A 335 36.14 -30.59 -30.92
C LYS A 335 34.90 -31.43 -31.19
N GLY A 336 34.21 -31.85 -30.14
CA GLY A 336 32.96 -32.58 -30.28
C GLY A 336 32.39 -33.03 -28.95
N ILE A 337 31.62 -34.11 -29.02
CA ILE A 337 30.98 -34.79 -27.90
C ILE A 337 31.77 -36.06 -27.60
N PHE A 338 32.09 -36.24 -26.32
CA PHE A 338 32.69 -37.47 -25.81
C PHE A 338 31.62 -38.38 -25.21
N TYR A 339 31.82 -39.67 -25.41
CA TYR A 339 31.13 -40.71 -24.66
C TYR A 339 32.10 -41.25 -23.61
N VAL A 340 31.63 -41.32 -22.38
CA VAL A 340 32.35 -41.89 -21.23
C VAL A 340 31.44 -42.94 -20.60
N ASP A 341 32.03 -43.98 -20.05
CA ASP A 341 31.26 -44.95 -19.25
C ASP A 341 30.86 -44.33 -17.90
N GLU A 342 29.77 -44.83 -17.34
CA GLU A 342 29.26 -44.36 -16.06
C GLU A 342 30.31 -44.48 -14.95
N GLY A 343 30.53 -43.38 -14.22
CA GLY A 343 31.49 -43.33 -13.11
C GLY A 343 32.97 -43.28 -13.52
N LEU A 344 33.28 -43.25 -14.82
CA LEU A 344 34.66 -43.15 -15.30
C LEU A 344 34.94 -41.78 -15.94
N THR A 345 36.20 -41.37 -15.89
CA THR A 345 36.70 -40.18 -16.61
C THR A 345 37.29 -40.54 -17.97
N THR A 346 37.32 -41.83 -18.32
CA THR A 346 37.93 -42.32 -19.55
C THR A 346 36.96 -42.26 -20.71
N THR A 347 37.36 -41.56 -21.76
CA THR A 347 36.66 -41.53 -23.04
C THR A 347 36.64 -42.91 -23.69
N VAL A 348 35.48 -43.34 -24.18
CA VAL A 348 35.30 -44.61 -24.90
C VAL A 348 34.97 -44.42 -26.38
N ALA A 349 34.38 -43.27 -26.73
CA ALA A 349 34.13 -42.87 -28.11
C ALA A 349 33.91 -41.36 -28.20
N GLY A 350 33.81 -40.86 -29.42
CA GLY A 350 33.39 -39.49 -29.66
C GLY A 350 32.91 -39.25 -31.08
N ILE A 351 32.11 -38.22 -31.24
CA ILE A 351 31.75 -37.63 -32.53
C ILE A 351 32.09 -36.15 -32.50
N GLY A 352 32.68 -35.66 -33.57
CA GLY A 352 33.01 -34.25 -33.64
C GLY A 352 33.58 -33.85 -34.99
N ARG A 353 34.19 -32.68 -34.96
CA ARG A 353 34.89 -32.08 -36.08
C ARG A 353 36.39 -32.07 -35.78
N TYR A 354 37.17 -32.49 -36.76
CA TYR A 354 38.63 -32.51 -36.71
C TYR A 354 39.18 -31.68 -37.87
N VAL A 355 40.08 -30.76 -37.54
CA VAL A 355 40.90 -30.04 -38.51
C VAL A 355 42.32 -30.57 -38.39
N ASP A 356 42.92 -30.99 -39.51
CA ASP A 356 44.29 -31.49 -39.52
C ASP A 356 45.34 -30.37 -39.61
N GLU A 357 46.62 -30.74 -39.64
CA GLU A 357 47.74 -29.79 -39.76
C GLU A 357 47.76 -29.04 -41.10
N THR A 358 47.12 -29.61 -42.13
CA THR A 358 47.01 -29.00 -43.46
C THR A 358 45.79 -28.08 -43.59
N GLY A 359 44.96 -28.00 -42.54
CA GLY A 359 43.75 -27.18 -42.50
C GLY A 359 42.52 -27.86 -43.13
N GLN A 360 42.61 -29.15 -43.46
CA GLN A 360 41.47 -29.91 -43.98
C GLN A 360 40.49 -30.26 -42.87
N ASP A 361 39.21 -30.30 -43.23
CA ASP A 361 38.10 -30.38 -42.30
C ASP A 361 37.29 -31.66 -42.47
N TYR A 362 37.05 -32.34 -41.36
CA TYR A 362 36.43 -33.65 -41.31
C TYR A 362 35.39 -33.72 -40.21
N ILE A 363 34.23 -34.30 -40.55
CA ILE A 363 33.42 -34.96 -39.52
C ILE A 363 34.09 -36.28 -39.19
N TYR A 364 34.27 -36.51 -37.90
CA TYR A 364 35.03 -37.63 -37.40
C TYR A 364 34.23 -38.39 -36.32
N LEU A 365 34.23 -39.72 -36.42
CA LEU A 365 33.71 -40.62 -35.39
C LEU A 365 34.80 -41.64 -35.01
N GLY A 366 35.13 -41.77 -33.73
CA GLY A 366 36.19 -42.68 -33.29
C GLY A 366 35.93 -43.29 -31.93
N HIS A 367 36.75 -44.30 -31.63
CA HIS A 367 36.62 -45.18 -30.48
C HIS A 367 37.92 -45.20 -29.65
N GLY A 368 37.79 -45.48 -28.35
CA GLY A 368 38.90 -45.56 -27.39
C GLY A 368 39.20 -44.24 -26.66
N SER A 369 40.26 -44.26 -25.85
CA SER A 369 40.69 -43.15 -24.97
C SER A 369 41.14 -41.89 -25.72
N SER A 370 41.51 -42.03 -27.00
CA SER A 370 41.81 -40.93 -27.89
C SER A 370 40.94 -41.06 -29.15
N PRO A 371 39.64 -40.67 -29.06
CA PRO A 371 38.78 -40.75 -30.22
C PRO A 371 39.32 -39.82 -31.30
N TRP A 372 40.08 -38.75 -31.02
CA TRP A 372 40.57 -37.81 -32.04
C TRP A 372 41.73 -38.31 -32.91
N ASN A 373 41.81 -39.61 -33.17
CA ASN A 373 42.88 -40.22 -33.95
C ASN A 373 42.53 -40.28 -35.45
N SER A 374 43.28 -39.54 -36.25
CA SER A 374 43.10 -39.44 -37.70
C SER A 374 43.28 -40.78 -38.45
N THR A 375 43.91 -41.77 -37.82
CA THR A 375 44.14 -43.12 -38.36
C THR A 375 43.22 -44.17 -37.74
N GLY A 376 42.52 -43.84 -36.66
CA GLY A 376 41.80 -44.81 -35.83
C GLY A 376 40.30 -44.93 -36.09
N GLY A 377 39.68 -43.95 -36.76
CA GLY A 377 38.22 -43.86 -36.85
C GLY A 377 37.70 -43.56 -38.25
N LEU A 378 36.41 -43.22 -38.31
CA LEU A 378 35.69 -42.82 -39.50
C LEU A 378 35.92 -41.34 -39.77
N LYS A 379 36.31 -41.03 -41.00
CA LYS A 379 36.50 -39.67 -41.53
C LYS A 379 35.54 -39.46 -42.69
N VAL A 380 34.83 -38.34 -42.63
CA VAL A 380 33.91 -37.91 -43.69
C VAL A 380 34.18 -36.44 -44.02
N SER A 381 34.47 -36.14 -45.27
CA SER A 381 34.52 -34.80 -45.85
C SER A 381 33.86 -34.80 -47.22
N GLN A 382 33.90 -33.66 -47.94
CA GLN A 382 33.45 -33.60 -49.32
C GLN A 382 34.24 -34.51 -50.27
N THR A 383 35.46 -34.89 -49.90
CA THR A 383 36.40 -35.63 -50.77
C THR A 383 36.89 -36.95 -50.18
N GLU A 384 36.61 -37.23 -48.91
CA GLU A 384 37.09 -38.44 -48.22
C GLU A 384 35.97 -39.16 -47.46
N PHE A 385 35.88 -40.48 -47.63
CA PHE A 385 35.05 -41.36 -46.82
C PHE A 385 35.85 -42.60 -46.40
N LYS A 386 36.56 -42.50 -45.28
CA LYS A 386 37.58 -43.46 -44.85
C LYS A 386 37.32 -43.99 -43.45
N TYR A 387 37.57 -45.27 -43.21
CA TYR A 387 37.62 -45.86 -41.87
C TYR A 387 38.97 -46.53 -41.67
N LYS A 388 39.67 -46.15 -40.59
CA LYS A 388 41.03 -46.64 -40.29
C LYS A 388 42.01 -46.45 -41.45
N GLY A 389 41.89 -45.31 -42.15
CA GLY A 389 42.70 -44.96 -43.32
C GLY A 389 42.34 -45.71 -44.61
N LYS A 390 41.34 -46.58 -44.60
CA LYS A 390 40.89 -47.33 -45.78
C LYS A 390 39.62 -46.70 -46.35
N ASP A 391 39.53 -46.61 -47.66
CA ASP A 391 38.31 -46.18 -48.34
C ASP A 391 37.18 -47.17 -48.07
N ILE A 392 36.01 -46.66 -47.69
CA ILE A 392 34.86 -47.50 -47.32
C ILE A 392 34.03 -47.88 -48.56
N ALA A 393 34.02 -47.04 -49.60
CA ALA A 393 33.48 -47.37 -50.91
C ALA A 393 33.81 -46.28 -51.95
N PHE A 394 34.23 -46.68 -53.15
CA PHE A 394 33.94 -45.94 -54.37
C PHE A 394 33.36 -46.92 -55.39
N LYS A 395 32.05 -46.80 -55.66
CA LYS A 395 31.40 -47.42 -56.83
C LYS A 395 31.81 -46.74 -58.14
N ASP A 396 32.51 -45.61 -58.07
CA ASP A 396 32.74 -44.71 -59.19
C ASP A 396 33.54 -45.37 -60.33
N LYS A 397 34.32 -46.42 -60.04
CA LYS A 397 35.06 -47.19 -61.05
C LYS A 397 34.35 -48.50 -61.49
N ASP A 398 33.28 -48.93 -60.82
CA ASP A 398 32.57 -50.16 -61.19
C ASP A 398 31.66 -49.93 -62.40
N GLY A 399 31.70 -50.83 -63.37
CA GLY A 399 30.92 -50.65 -64.60
C GLY A 399 31.14 -51.73 -65.63
N ARG A 400 30.50 -51.56 -66.78
CA ARG A 400 30.65 -52.40 -67.97
C ARG A 400 31.09 -51.52 -69.14
N ALA A 401 32.20 -51.88 -69.78
CA ALA A 401 32.63 -51.29 -71.03
C ALA A 401 32.39 -52.25 -72.18
N THR A 402 31.75 -51.78 -73.25
CA THR A 402 31.70 -52.47 -74.54
C THR A 402 32.85 -51.93 -75.39
N LEU A 403 33.78 -52.79 -75.78
CA LEU A 403 35.01 -52.38 -76.46
C LEU A 403 34.83 -52.43 -77.98
N THR A 404 35.23 -51.35 -78.64
CA THR A 404 35.26 -51.27 -80.11
C THR A 404 36.53 -51.91 -80.63
N LEU A 405 36.39 -52.83 -81.59
CA LEU A 405 37.51 -53.49 -82.26
C LEU A 405 38.22 -52.55 -83.23
N THR A 406 39.52 -52.76 -83.40
CA THR A 406 40.31 -52.15 -84.49
C THR A 406 39.91 -52.76 -85.84
N ALA A 407 40.35 -52.14 -86.95
CA ALA A 407 40.09 -52.65 -88.29
C ALA A 407 40.63 -54.07 -88.54
N ASP A 408 41.69 -54.44 -87.81
CA ASP A 408 42.41 -55.72 -87.88
C ASP A 408 41.72 -56.89 -87.14
N ALA A 409 40.66 -56.60 -86.39
CA ALA A 409 39.91 -57.58 -85.61
C ALA A 409 38.44 -57.67 -86.06
N GLU A 410 37.81 -58.82 -85.81
CA GLU A 410 36.36 -58.97 -85.93
C GLU A 410 35.79 -59.91 -84.87
N LEU A 411 34.50 -59.74 -84.60
CA LEU A 411 33.76 -60.57 -83.65
C LEU A 411 33.46 -61.92 -84.27
N ILE A 412 33.54 -62.97 -83.45
CA ILE A 412 33.08 -64.32 -83.84
C ILE A 412 31.71 -64.67 -83.26
N SER A 413 31.14 -63.78 -82.42
CA SER A 413 29.80 -63.94 -81.85
C SER A 413 29.10 -62.59 -81.65
N ALA A 414 27.77 -62.62 -81.49
CA ALA A 414 26.94 -61.43 -81.27
C ALA A 414 27.19 -60.74 -79.90
N ASN A 415 27.91 -61.37 -78.98
CA ASN A 415 28.07 -60.90 -77.59
C ASN A 415 29.05 -59.73 -77.43
N GLY A 416 29.74 -59.31 -78.50
CA GLY A 416 30.71 -58.20 -78.47
C GLY A 416 31.92 -58.49 -77.58
N VAL A 417 32.81 -57.50 -77.45
CA VAL A 417 33.88 -57.53 -76.45
C VAL A 417 33.47 -56.70 -75.25
N ILE A 418 33.49 -57.30 -74.06
CA ILE A 418 33.00 -56.68 -72.82
C ILE A 418 34.05 -56.78 -71.73
N ALA A 419 34.32 -55.67 -71.05
CA ALA A 419 35.05 -55.63 -69.79
C ALA A 419 34.11 -55.22 -68.66
N ASP A 420 33.95 -56.08 -67.66
CA ASP A 420 33.20 -55.77 -66.43
C ASP A 420 34.17 -55.51 -65.29
N ARG A 421 34.12 -54.31 -64.69
CA ARG A 421 34.85 -53.98 -63.46
C ARG A 421 33.98 -54.17 -62.23
N ARG A 422 34.50 -54.90 -61.23
CA ARG A 422 33.90 -55.06 -59.89
C ARG A 422 35.01 -54.96 -58.85
N GLY A 423 35.02 -53.87 -58.08
CA GLY A 423 36.05 -53.55 -57.11
C GLY A 423 37.42 -53.34 -57.78
N ASN A 424 38.41 -54.10 -57.33
CA ASN A 424 39.79 -54.08 -57.85
C ASN A 424 40.02 -55.10 -58.98
N THR A 425 38.95 -55.64 -59.58
CA THR A 425 39.07 -56.71 -60.56
C THR A 425 38.29 -56.38 -61.82
N VAL A 426 38.87 -56.67 -62.99
CA VAL A 426 38.19 -56.63 -64.29
C VAL A 426 38.11 -58.04 -64.85
N THR A 427 36.92 -58.44 -65.30
CA THR A 427 36.72 -59.64 -66.11
C THR A 427 36.46 -59.21 -67.56
N LEU A 428 37.42 -59.51 -68.43
CA LEU A 428 37.35 -59.29 -69.87
C LEU A 428 36.83 -60.54 -70.57
N ARG A 429 35.86 -60.36 -71.46
CA ARG A 429 35.34 -61.39 -72.37
C ARG A 429 35.48 -60.89 -73.81
N ALA A 430 36.27 -61.59 -74.61
CA ALA A 430 36.57 -61.23 -75.99
C ALA A 430 36.40 -62.45 -76.91
N PRO A 431 35.21 -62.65 -77.50
CA PRO A 431 34.99 -63.59 -78.60
C PRO A 431 35.42 -62.92 -79.90
N ILE A 432 36.70 -63.05 -80.25
CA ILE A 432 37.31 -62.34 -81.37
C ILE A 432 38.13 -63.26 -82.25
N ARG A 433 38.32 -62.82 -83.48
CA ARG A 433 39.37 -63.30 -84.36
C ARG A 433 40.13 -62.13 -84.95
N ARG A 434 41.37 -62.40 -85.30
CA ARG A 434 42.19 -61.47 -86.07
C ARG A 434 41.96 -61.70 -87.56
N LYS A 435 41.77 -60.65 -88.36
CA LYS A 435 41.50 -60.77 -89.80
C LYS A 435 42.71 -61.30 -90.57
N ILE A 436 42.44 -62.03 -91.64
CA ILE A 436 43.47 -62.40 -92.63
C ILE A 436 43.89 -61.11 -93.36
N GLY A 437 45.21 -60.84 -93.41
CA GLY A 437 45.76 -59.61 -93.97
C GLY A 437 45.96 -58.45 -92.99
N SER A 438 45.72 -58.65 -91.69
CA SER A 438 45.94 -57.63 -90.66
C SER A 438 47.41 -57.23 -90.52
N THR A 439 47.70 -55.95 -90.27
CA THR A 439 49.07 -55.44 -90.08
C THR A 439 49.45 -55.17 -88.62
N SER A 440 48.47 -55.00 -87.72
CA SER A 440 48.71 -54.74 -86.29
C SER A 440 48.22 -55.85 -85.36
N ALA A 441 49.00 -56.13 -84.31
CA ALA A 441 48.59 -57.06 -83.25
C ALA A 441 47.56 -56.46 -82.28
N LEU A 442 47.32 -55.15 -82.31
CA LEU A 442 46.36 -54.45 -81.46
C LEU A 442 44.93 -54.73 -81.92
N MET A 443 44.12 -55.33 -81.05
CA MET A 443 42.73 -55.69 -81.34
C MET A 443 41.74 -54.66 -80.77
N PHE A 444 42.02 -54.08 -79.59
CA PHE A 444 41.24 -53.01 -78.96
C PHE A 444 42.04 -52.41 -77.78
N THR A 445 41.53 -51.32 -77.20
CA THR A 445 42.12 -50.66 -76.02
C THR A 445 41.10 -50.56 -74.88
N LEU A 446 41.53 -50.89 -73.67
CA LEU A 446 40.74 -50.79 -72.45
C LEU A 446 40.63 -49.33 -71.97
N PRO A 447 39.46 -48.89 -71.45
CA PRO A 447 39.29 -47.59 -70.80
C PRO A 447 40.19 -47.43 -69.57
N ASP A 448 40.57 -46.20 -69.22
CA ASP A 448 41.52 -45.86 -68.15
C ASP A 448 41.25 -46.62 -66.83
N GLY A 449 39.99 -46.68 -66.38
CA GLY A 449 39.61 -47.37 -65.14
C GLY A 449 39.59 -48.91 -65.21
N MET A 450 39.88 -49.53 -66.35
CA MET A 450 39.86 -50.99 -66.55
C MET A 450 41.21 -51.56 -67.02
N ARG A 451 42.28 -50.76 -66.99
CA ARG A 451 43.63 -51.19 -67.39
C ARG A 451 44.32 -51.96 -66.27
N PRO A 452 45.09 -53.02 -66.59
CA PRO A 452 45.81 -53.76 -65.56
C PRO A 452 46.94 -52.91 -64.97
N THR A 453 47.28 -53.16 -63.70
CA THR A 453 48.38 -52.45 -63.01
C THR A 453 49.77 -52.82 -63.54
N MET A 454 49.88 -53.94 -64.26
CA MET A 454 51.09 -54.43 -64.92
C MET A 454 50.74 -55.14 -66.22
N GLU A 455 51.72 -55.33 -67.11
CA GLU A 455 51.49 -56.10 -68.34
C GLU A 455 51.16 -57.56 -68.03
N LEU A 456 50.15 -58.10 -68.71
CA LEU A 456 49.67 -59.47 -68.55
C LEU A 456 49.82 -60.22 -69.86
N THR A 457 50.47 -61.37 -69.82
CA THR A 457 50.63 -62.26 -70.98
C THR A 457 50.06 -63.63 -70.66
N HIS A 458 49.22 -64.16 -71.55
CA HIS A 458 48.56 -65.45 -71.38
C HIS A 458 48.50 -66.23 -72.69
N ASN A 459 48.83 -67.52 -72.65
CA ASN A 459 48.62 -68.40 -73.79
C ASN A 459 47.13 -68.75 -73.90
N VAL A 460 46.57 -68.58 -75.08
CA VAL A 460 45.15 -68.90 -75.37
C VAL A 460 45.08 -69.91 -76.51
N THR A 461 44.08 -70.78 -76.49
CA THR A 461 43.87 -71.76 -77.55
C THR A 461 42.67 -71.37 -78.40
N SER A 462 42.84 -71.39 -79.72
CA SER A 462 41.76 -71.14 -80.67
C SER A 462 40.78 -72.32 -80.72
N ILE A 463 39.59 -72.09 -81.25
CA ILE A 463 38.58 -73.15 -81.45
C ILE A 463 39.10 -74.27 -82.37
N SER A 464 40.04 -73.95 -83.27
CA SER A 464 40.69 -74.91 -84.18
C SER A 464 41.97 -75.53 -83.62
N GLY A 465 42.27 -75.35 -82.33
CA GLY A 465 43.41 -75.98 -81.64
C GLY A 465 44.76 -75.29 -81.81
N SER A 466 44.81 -74.11 -82.43
CA SER A 466 46.06 -73.33 -82.55
C SER A 466 46.31 -72.51 -81.29
N VAL A 467 47.56 -72.41 -80.84
CA VAL A 467 47.93 -71.62 -79.64
C VAL A 467 48.32 -70.21 -80.04
N GLY A 468 47.63 -69.22 -79.46
CA GLY A 468 47.96 -67.80 -79.54
C GLY A 468 48.45 -67.26 -78.20
N VAL A 469 48.95 -66.04 -78.21
CA VAL A 469 49.37 -65.30 -77.01
C VAL A 469 48.57 -64.01 -76.94
N VAL A 470 47.91 -63.80 -75.81
CA VAL A 470 47.25 -62.54 -75.47
C VAL A 470 48.18 -61.72 -74.61
N THR A 471 48.38 -60.45 -74.97
CA THR A 471 49.08 -59.47 -74.15
C THR A 471 48.15 -58.30 -73.85
N ILE A 472 47.99 -57.97 -72.57
CA ILE A 472 47.30 -56.76 -72.12
C ILE A 472 48.34 -55.86 -71.45
N SER A 473 48.79 -54.84 -72.16
CA SER A 473 49.76 -53.89 -71.61
C SER A 473 49.11 -52.93 -70.61
N SER A 474 49.92 -52.31 -69.74
CA SER A 474 49.44 -51.36 -68.71
C SER A 474 48.77 -50.11 -69.29
N ASN A 475 49.03 -49.77 -70.56
CA ASN A 475 48.32 -48.71 -71.29
C ASN A 475 46.94 -49.15 -71.82
N GLY A 476 46.49 -50.37 -71.51
CA GLY A 476 45.19 -50.92 -71.88
C GLY A 476 45.14 -51.58 -73.26
N ASN A 477 46.25 -51.62 -74.00
CA ASN A 477 46.28 -52.25 -75.32
C ASN A 477 46.13 -53.76 -75.19
N PHE A 478 45.13 -54.31 -75.87
CA PHE A 478 44.94 -55.75 -76.00
C PHE A 478 45.50 -56.23 -77.32
N GLN A 479 46.44 -57.16 -77.26
CA GLN A 479 47.13 -57.71 -78.42
C GLN A 479 46.96 -59.22 -78.54
N LEU A 480 46.83 -59.70 -79.77
CA LEU A 480 46.74 -61.14 -80.09
C LEU A 480 47.84 -61.55 -81.08
N GLY A 481 48.80 -62.32 -80.56
CA GLY A 481 49.97 -62.82 -81.28
C GLY A 481 50.02 -64.35 -81.38
N SER A 482 51.05 -64.85 -82.06
CA SER A 482 51.36 -66.28 -82.16
C SER A 482 52.31 -66.72 -81.04
N ALA A 483 52.17 -67.95 -80.53
CA ALA A 483 53.08 -68.51 -79.53
C ALA A 483 54.33 -69.19 -80.13
N THR A 484 54.30 -69.48 -81.45
CA THR A 484 55.28 -70.37 -82.11
C THR A 484 55.99 -69.72 -83.31
N SER A 485 55.62 -68.49 -83.67
CA SER A 485 56.22 -67.74 -84.78
C SER A 485 56.36 -66.27 -84.39
N SER A 486 57.33 -65.57 -85.00
CA SER A 486 57.57 -64.14 -84.78
C SER A 486 56.42 -63.23 -85.25
N ASP A 487 55.44 -63.78 -85.97
CA ASP A 487 54.30 -63.05 -86.49
C ASP A 487 52.97 -63.78 -86.28
N LEU A 488 52.01 -62.99 -85.79
CA LEU A 488 50.55 -62.96 -85.96
C LEU A 488 49.79 -64.29 -86.19
N ILE A 489 48.62 -64.43 -85.56
CA ILE A 489 47.72 -65.60 -85.70
C ILE A 489 46.39 -65.24 -86.42
N PRO A 490 46.42 -64.86 -87.72
CA PRO A 490 45.22 -64.43 -88.42
C PRO A 490 44.26 -65.59 -88.76
N GLY A 491 42.98 -65.27 -88.88
CA GLY A 491 41.93 -66.19 -89.33
C GLY A 491 41.55 -67.29 -88.34
N LYS A 492 41.99 -67.19 -87.07
CA LYS A 492 41.68 -68.15 -86.01
C LYS A 492 40.74 -67.53 -84.97
N ASP A 493 39.75 -68.31 -84.55
CA ASP A 493 38.69 -67.87 -83.64
C ASP A 493 39.07 -68.16 -82.19
N PHE A 494 38.97 -67.15 -81.30
CA PHE A 494 39.28 -67.27 -79.88
C PHE A 494 38.11 -66.80 -79.01
N ASN A 495 37.78 -67.60 -77.99
CA ASN A 495 36.90 -67.20 -76.89
C ASN A 495 37.75 -66.91 -75.66
N ILE A 496 38.07 -65.65 -75.43
CA ILE A 496 39.01 -65.23 -74.39
C ILE A 496 38.21 -64.75 -73.18
N THR A 497 38.45 -65.34 -72.01
CA THR A 497 37.94 -64.84 -70.73
C THR A 497 39.12 -64.72 -69.78
N ILE A 498 39.48 -63.49 -69.42
CA ILE A 498 40.62 -63.20 -68.53
C ILE A 498 40.14 -62.30 -67.41
N THR A 499 40.53 -62.61 -66.19
CA THR A 499 40.26 -61.79 -65.02
C THR A 499 41.58 -61.27 -64.47
N TYR A 500 41.67 -59.97 -64.22
CA TYR A 500 42.90 -59.34 -63.74
C TYR A 500 42.63 -58.20 -62.77
N VAL A 501 43.68 -57.86 -62.00
CA VAL A 501 43.63 -56.82 -60.98
C VAL A 501 43.87 -55.45 -61.61
N VAL A 502 43.12 -54.48 -61.13
CA VAL A 502 43.13 -53.07 -61.52
C VAL A 502 43.17 -52.19 -60.27
N ASP A 503 43.49 -50.91 -60.43
CA ASP A 503 43.78 -49.95 -59.35
C ASP A 503 42.56 -49.44 -58.58
#